data_AF-A0A9D6EIT5-F1
#
_entry.id   AF-A0A9D6EIT5-F1
#
_cell.length_a   1.000
_cell.length_b   1.000
_cell.length_c   1.000
_cell.angle_alpha   90.00
_cell.angle_beta   90.00
_cell.angle_gamma   90.00
#
_symmetry.space_group_name_H-M   'P 1'
#
loop_
_entity.id
_entity.type
_entity.pdbx_description
1 polymer ?
#
loop_
_entity_poly.entity_id
_entity_poly.type
_entity_poly.pdbx_seq_one_letter_code
_entity_poly.pdbx_strand_id
1 'polypeptide(L)' 'MGHEQRLTCADAMREFFAYLDRALSGESLEALEVHLEECLACCDKLAFARQLDAFIKARLGEAPLPPRLEERIRQALDHA' A
#
# COMPACT_ATOMS: atom_id res chain seq x y z
N MET A 1 -1.97 -21.05 25.42
CA MET A 1 -2.48 -21.40 24.08
C MET A 1 -2.42 -20.10 23.29
N GLY A 2 -1.30 -19.75 22.66
CA GLY A 2 -0.95 -20.15 21.30
C GLY A 2 -1.37 -19.05 20.32
N HIS A 3 -0.82 -17.83 20.46
CA HIS A 3 -1.02 -16.70 19.55
C HIS A 3 -0.04 -16.79 18.38
N GLU A 4 -0.15 -17.84 17.56
CA GLU A 4 0.66 -17.98 16.35
C GLU A 4 -0.16 -17.44 15.18
N GLN A 5 0.21 -16.22 14.74
CA GLN A 5 -0.13 -15.58 13.46
C GLN A 5 -1.62 -15.33 13.15
N ARG A 6 -2.25 -14.40 13.88
CA ARG A 6 -3.34 -13.58 13.31
C ARG A 6 -2.96 -12.12 13.41
N LEU A 7 -2.84 -11.47 12.25
CA LEU A 7 -2.66 -10.03 12.16
C LEU A 7 -3.78 -9.36 12.96
N THR A 8 -3.43 -8.51 13.94
CA THR A 8 -4.47 -7.78 14.68
C THR A 8 -4.98 -6.62 13.85
N CYS A 9 -6.16 -6.08 14.17
CA CYS A 9 -6.70 -4.90 13.49
C CYS A 9 -5.73 -3.70 13.56
N ALA A 10 -4.95 -3.57 14.64
CA ALA A 10 -3.96 -2.50 14.78
C ALA A 10 -2.76 -2.73 13.86
N ASP A 11 -2.29 -3.98 13.75
CA ASP A 11 -1.18 -4.35 12.87
C ASP A 11 -1.58 -4.21 11.40
N ALA A 12 -2.79 -4.65 11.05
CA ALA A 12 -3.39 -4.51 9.73
C ALA A 12 -3.42 -3.06 9.25
N MET A 13 -3.83 -2.14 10.12
CA MET A 13 -3.84 -0.71 9.78
C MET A 13 -2.43 -0.15 9.59
N ARG A 14 -1.44 -0.59 10.39
CA ARG A 14 -0.06 -0.13 10.24
C ARG A 14 0.56 -0.60 8.93
N GLU A 15 0.40 -1.88 8.59
CA GLU A 15 0.89 -2.42 7.32
C GLU A 15 0.22 -1.74 6.13
N PHE A 16 -1.08 -1.47 6.22
CA PHE A 16 -1.78 -0.75 5.17
C PHE A 16 -1.32 0.70 5.00
N PHE A 17 -1.08 1.44 6.09
CA PHE A 17 -0.53 2.79 5.97
C PHE A 17 0.92 2.76 5.44
N ALA A 18 1.72 1.78 5.83
CA ALA A 18 3.05 1.57 5.26
C ALA A 18 3.01 1.26 3.74
N TYR A 19 1.99 0.51 3.30
CA TYR A 19 1.69 0.30 1.88
C TYR A 19 1.35 1.62 1.17
N LEU A 20 0.46 2.44 1.75
CA LEU A 20 0.06 3.72 1.16
C LEU A 20 1.20 4.75 1.11
N ASP A 21 2.05 4.80 2.13
CA ASP A 21 3.19 5.71 2.23
C ASP A 21 4.37 5.34 1.30
N ARG A 22 4.20 4.31 0.46
CA ARG A 22 5.14 3.86 -0.59
C ARG A 22 6.42 3.19 -0.07
N ALA A 23 6.32 2.29 0.93
CA ALA A 23 7.51 1.57 1.40
C ALA A 23 7.26 0.13 1.90
N LEU A 24 6.36 -0.62 1.28
CA LEU A 24 6.52 -2.08 1.32
C LEU A 24 7.24 -2.50 0.04
N SER A 25 8.54 -2.71 0.21
CA SER A 25 9.47 -3.32 -0.72
C SER A 25 9.02 -4.73 -1.07
N GLY A 26 8.00 -4.89 -1.92
CA GLY A 26 7.53 -6.20 -2.37
C GLY A 26 7.15 -7.18 -1.26
N GLU A 27 6.93 -6.72 -0.02
CA GLU A 27 6.53 -7.58 1.08
C GLU A 27 5.10 -8.06 0.86
N SER A 28 4.89 -9.34 1.15
CA SER A 28 3.61 -10.02 0.97
C SER A 28 2.53 -9.36 1.85
N LEU A 29 1.46 -8.89 1.22
CA LEU A 29 0.24 -8.44 1.90
C LEU A 29 -0.71 -9.59 2.23
N GLU A 30 -0.31 -10.85 2.04
CA GLU A 30 -1.17 -12.02 2.25
C GLU A 30 -1.79 -12.04 3.67
N ALA A 31 -1.02 -11.65 4.69
CA ALA A 31 -1.53 -11.58 6.07
C ALA A 31 -2.61 -10.50 6.24
N LEU A 32 -2.48 -9.38 5.54
CA LEU A 32 -3.47 -8.31 5.52
C LEU A 32 -4.73 -8.74 4.75
N GLU A 33 -4.56 -9.41 3.61
CA GLU A 33 -5.67 -9.94 2.81
C GLU A 33 -6.51 -10.93 3.61
N VAL A 34 -5.88 -11.91 4.27
CA VAL A 34 -6.56 -12.86 5.17
C VAL A 34 -7.33 -12.13 6.28
N HIS A 35 -6.74 -11.09 6.87
CA HIS A 35 -7.42 -10.31 7.90
C HIS A 35 -8.66 -9.57 7.37
N LEU A 36 -8.60 -9.04 6.14
CA LEU A 36 -9.70 -8.32 5.51
C LEU A 36 -10.86 -9.26 5.13
N GLU A 37 -10.59 -10.53 4.80
CA GLU A 37 -11.64 -11.52 4.59
C GLU A 37 -12.47 -11.78 5.86
N GLU A 38 -11.86 -11.66 7.04
CA GLU A 38 -12.50 -11.96 8.33
C GLU A 38 -13.04 -10.72 9.05
N CYS A 39 -12.57 -9.50 8.73
CA CYS A 39 -12.86 -8.29 9.50
C CYS A 39 -13.47 -7.15 8.66
N LEU A 40 -14.81 -7.07 8.66
CA LEU A 40 -15.56 -6.03 7.94
C LEU A 40 -15.21 -4.60 8.39
N ALA A 41 -14.94 -4.39 9.67
CA ALA A 41 -14.56 -3.08 10.20
C ALA A 41 -13.20 -2.58 9.65
N CYS A 42 -12.29 -3.50 9.34
CA CYS A 42 -11.03 -3.16 8.68
C CYS A 42 -11.25 -2.90 7.18
N CYS A 43 -12.18 -3.61 6.53
CA CYS A 43 -12.57 -3.31 5.14
C CYS A 43 -13.11 -1.89 4.97
N ASP A 44 -13.98 -1.43 5.88
CA ASP A 44 -14.53 -0.07 5.82
C ASP A 44 -13.44 0.99 5.99
N LYS A 45 -12.52 0.77 6.95
CA LYS A 45 -11.38 1.68 7.18
C LYS A 45 -10.43 1.71 5.98
N LEU A 46 -10.19 0.56 5.36
CA LEU A 46 -9.39 0.43 4.16
C LEU A 46 -10.00 1.20 2.99
N ALA A 47 -11.31 1.03 2.77
CA ALA A 47 -12.05 1.71 1.73
C ALA A 47 -11.98 3.23 1.91
N PHE A 48 -12.19 3.71 3.14
CA PHE A 48 -12.06 5.13 3.47
C PHE A 48 -10.66 5.67 3.18
N ALA A 49 -9.62 4.96 3.63
CA ALA A 49 -8.25 5.43 3.47
C ALA A 49 -7.78 5.41 2.01
N ARG A 50 -8.25 4.46 1.17
CA ARG A 50 -8.05 4.48 -0.29
C ARG A 50 -8.73 5.68 -0.95
N GLN A 51 -9.95 6.01 -0.53
CA GLN A 51 -10.66 7.20 -1.03
C GLN A 51 -9.91 8.48 -0.67
N LEU A 52 -9.39 8.56 0.56
CA LEU A 52 -8.58 9.68 1.02
C LEU A 52 -7.28 9.84 0.22
N ASP A 53 -6.55 8.75 -0.01
CA ASP A 53 -5.33 8.74 -0.83
C ASP A 53 -5.60 9.22 -2.27
N ALA A 54 -6.64 8.68 -2.92
CA ALA A 54 -7.04 9.12 -4.26
C ALA A 54 -7.41 10.60 -4.30
N PHE A 55 -8.13 11.09 -3.28
CA PHE A 55 -8.51 12.49 -3.16
C PHE A 55 -7.30 13.42 -2.99
N ILE A 56 -6.30 13.00 -2.20
CA ILE A 56 -5.04 13.74 -2.04
C ILE A 56 -4.28 13.76 -3.37
N LYS A 57 -4.12 12.60 -4.03
CA LYS A 57 -3.45 12.48 -5.32
C LYS A 57 -4.07 13.36 -6.40
N ALA A 58 -5.40 13.44 -6.45
CA ALA A 58 -6.12 14.29 -7.40
C ALA A 58 -5.90 15.80 -7.17
N ARG A 59 -5.43 16.19 -5.97
CA ARG A 59 -5.16 17.60 -5.60
C ARG A 59 -3.69 17.94 -5.57
N LEU A 60 -2.81 16.94 -5.60
CA LEU A 60 -1.39 17.16 -5.80
C LEU A 60 -1.19 17.67 -7.23
N GLY A 61 -0.55 18.83 -7.38
CA GLY A 61 -0.24 19.37 -8.70
C GLY A 61 0.66 18.41 -9.46
N GLU A 62 0.36 18.21 -10.76
CA GLU A 62 1.25 17.48 -11.64
C GLU A 62 2.55 18.27 -11.82
N ALA A 63 3.58 17.90 -11.06
CA ALA A 63 4.93 18.35 -11.34
C ALA A 63 5.41 17.64 -12.61
N PRO A 64 5.90 18.37 -13.63
CA PRO A 64 6.42 17.73 -14.83
C PRO A 64 7.58 16.81 -14.44
N LEU A 65 7.47 15.54 -14.84
CA LEU A 65 8.54 14.57 -14.64
C LEU A 65 9.75 14.97 -15.49
N PRO A 66 10.99 14.70 -15.03
CA PRO A 66 12.17 14.95 -15.83
C PRO A 66 12.08 14.24 -17.19
N PRO A 67 12.44 14.91 -18.29
CA PRO A 67 12.54 14.24 -19.59
C PRO A 67 13.53 13.07 -19.46
N ARG A 68 13.18 11.93 -20.06
CA ARG A 68 13.95 10.67 -20.01
C ARG A 68 13.92 9.90 -18.68
N LEU A 69 13.10 10.29 -17.69
CA LEU A 69 12.94 9.49 -16.47
C LEU A 69 12.47 8.05 -16.81
N GLU A 70 11.49 7.95 -17.71
CA GLU A 70 10.95 6.67 -18.19
C GLU A 70 12.03 5.79 -18.86
N GLU A 71 12.85 6.38 -19.73
CA GLU A 71 13.96 5.69 -20.40
C GLU A 71 14.97 5.14 -19.37
N ARG A 72 15.33 5.95 -18.36
CA ARG A 72 16.25 5.54 -17.29
C ARG A 72 15.69 4.41 -16.43
N ILE A 73 14.38 4.44 -16.14
CA ILE A 73 13.71 3.38 -15.37
C ILE A 73 13.70 2.08 -16.17
N ARG A 74 13.34 2.12 -17.46
CA ARG A 74 13.37 0.91 -18.31
C ARG A 74 14.76 0.30 -18.39
N GLN A 75 15.79 1.13 -18.61
CA GLN A 75 17.18 0.66 -18.60
C GLN A 75 17.54 -0.03 -17.28
N ALA A 76 17.13 0.51 -16.14
CA ALA A 76 17.42 -0.11 -14.84
C ALA A 76 16.71 -1.47 -14.67
N LEU A 77 15.47 -1.61 -15.16
CA LEU A 77 14.70 -2.85 -15.07
C LEU A 77 15.21 -3.93 -16.04
N ASP A 78 15.68 -3.54 -17.24
CA ASP A 78 16.25 -4.48 -18.21
C ASP A 78 17.59 -5.09 -17.75
N HIS A 79 18.25 -4.48 -16.76
CA HIS A 79 19.52 -4.93 -16.18
C HIS A 79 19.36 -5.52 -14.75
N ALA A 80 18.12 -5.74 -14.29
CA ALA A 80 17.78 -6.33 -12.99
C ALA A 80 17.31 -7.78 -13.14
#